data_AF-A0AAE9AYP3-F1
#
_entry.id   AF-A0AAE9AYP3-F1
#
_cell.length_a   1.000
_cell.length_b   1.000
_cell.length_c   1.000
_cell.angle_alpha   90.00
_cell.angle_beta   90.00
_cell.angle_gamma   90.00
#
_symmetry.space_group_name_H-M   'P 1'
#
loop_
_entity.id
_entity.type
_entity.pdbx_description
1 polymer ?
#
loop_
_entity_poly.entity_id
_entity_poly.type
_entity_poly.pdbx_seq_one_letter_code
_entity_poly.pdbx_strand_id
1 'polypeptide(L)' 'MSEHIIPDASKIPATWQKSSVSGANGDCVEFAAHPNGVAIRHSKAPDGPALLFTHSEIAAMLAGAKAGEFDHFAQS' A
#
# COMPACT_ATOMS: atom_id res chain seq x y z
N MET A 1 -5.94 -17.39 -10.10
CA MET A 1 -5.19 -16.17 -10.49
C MET A 1 -5.50 -15.13 -9.44
N SER A 2 -4.47 -14.66 -8.74
CA SER A 2 -4.50 -13.94 -7.46
C SER A 2 -5.49 -12.78 -7.40
N GLU A 3 -6.56 -12.93 -6.61
CA GLU A 3 -7.54 -11.87 -6.29
C GLU A 3 -6.94 -10.63 -5.59
N HIS A 4 -5.66 -10.71 -5.21
CA HIS A 4 -4.94 -9.70 -4.43
C HIS A 4 -3.99 -8.84 -5.27
N ILE A 5 -3.91 -9.00 -6.60
CA ILE A 5 -3.03 -8.19 -7.47
C ILE A 5 -3.84 -7.58 -8.62
N ILE A 6 -3.80 -6.26 -8.73
CA ILE A 6 -4.28 -5.51 -9.90
C ILE A 6 -3.05 -5.18 -10.75
N PRO A 7 -2.89 -5.73 -11.97
CA PRO A 7 -1.65 -5.62 -12.73
C PRO A 7 -1.24 -4.20 -13.13
N ASP A 8 -2.22 -3.30 -13.22
CA ASP A 8 -2.04 -1.91 -13.65
C ASP A 8 -2.85 -1.01 -12.73
N ALA A 9 -2.15 -0.40 -11.77
CA ALA A 9 -2.74 0.45 -10.75
C ALA A 9 -3.36 1.74 -11.31
N SER A 10 -2.94 2.18 -12.51
CA SER A 10 -3.52 3.37 -13.16
C SER A 10 -4.98 3.18 -13.55
N LYS A 11 -5.42 1.91 -13.70
CA LYS A 11 -6.80 1.55 -13.99
C LYS A 11 -7.74 1.59 -12.79
N ILE A 12 -7.21 1.83 -11.59
CA ILE A 12 -8.03 1.99 -10.38
C ILE A 12 -8.50 3.44 -10.31
N PRO A 13 -9.81 3.73 -10.47
CA PRO A 13 -10.33 5.09 -10.42
C PRO A 13 -10.44 5.57 -8.96
N ALA A 14 -9.31 5.90 -8.35
CA ALA A 14 -9.22 6.29 -6.95
C ALA A 14 -8.24 7.44 -6.71
N THR A 15 -8.40 8.10 -5.57
CA THR A 15 -7.44 9.10 -5.09
C THR A 15 -6.34 8.37 -4.32
N TRP A 16 -5.11 8.45 -4.83
CA TRP A 16 -3.94 7.85 -4.19
C TRP A 16 -3.35 8.80 -3.15
N GLN A 17 -3.17 8.29 -1.94
CA GLN A 17 -2.56 9.01 -0.83
C GLN A 17 -1.16 8.45 -0.55
N LYS A 18 -0.16 9.32 -0.71
CA LYS A 18 1.22 9.04 -0.33
C LYS A 18 1.43 9.30 1.16
N SER A 19 2.28 8.51 1.83
CA SER A 19 2.65 8.77 3.23
C SER A 19 3.37 10.12 3.39
N SER A 20 3.04 10.87 4.44
CA SER A 20 3.73 12.12 4.76
C SER A 20 5.15 11.91 5.30
N VAL A 21 5.48 10.68 5.72
CA VAL A 21 6.81 10.29 6.21
C VAL A 21 7.75 9.95 5.04
N SER A 22 7.23 9.87 3.82
CA SER A 22 8.02 9.64 2.61
C SER A 22 9.02 10.78 2.36
N GLY A 23 10.31 10.51 2.53
CA GLY A 23 11.38 11.44 2.18
C GLY A 23 11.60 11.58 0.66
N ALA A 24 12.45 12.53 0.27
CA ALA A 24 12.81 12.78 -1.14
C ALA A 24 13.51 11.59 -1.84
N ASN A 25 14.02 10.63 -1.08
CA ASN A 25 14.82 9.51 -1.59
C ASN A 25 13.97 8.36 -2.17
N GLY A 26 12.65 8.44 -2.03
CA GLY A 26 11.74 7.73 -2.92
C GLY A 26 11.35 6.31 -2.49
N ASP A 27 11.24 6.09 -1.18
CA ASP A 27 10.61 4.93 -0.52
C ASP A 27 9.10 5.13 -0.39
N CYS A 28 8.50 5.64 -1.47
CA CYS A 28 7.17 6.23 -1.43
C CYS A 28 6.13 5.14 -1.74
N VAL A 29 5.36 4.78 -0.73
CA VAL A 29 4.20 3.89 -0.83
C VAL A 29 2.92 4.74 -0.85
N GLU A 30 2.00 4.36 -1.74
CA GLU A 30 0.69 5.00 -1.90
C GLU A 30 -0.44 4.03 -1.60
N PHE A 31 -1.50 4.57 -1.00
CA PHE A 31 -2.70 3.86 -0.61
C PHE A 31 -3.92 4.47 -1.31
N ALA A 32 -4.87 3.65 -1.73
CA ALA A 32 -6.14 4.12 -2.30
C ALA A 32 -7.30 3.24 -1.83
N ALA A 33 -8.45 3.89 -1.57
CA ALA A 33 -9.68 3.17 -1.31
C ALA A 33 -10.15 2.44 -2.58
N HIS A 34 -10.63 1.21 -2.42
CA HIS A 34 -11.14 0.36 -3.49
C HIS A 34 -12.45 -0.30 -3.03
N PRO A 35 -13.43 -0.58 -3.92
CA PRO A 35 -14.69 -1.23 -3.52
C PRO A 35 -14.51 -2.52 -2.71
N ASN A 36 -13.43 -3.25 -2.98
CA ASN A 36 -13.11 -4.51 -2.33
C ASN A 36 -12.05 -4.39 -1.20
N GLY A 37 -11.63 -3.17 -0.84
CA GLY A 37 -10.61 -2.99 0.20
C GLY A 37 -9.71 -1.76 0.00
N VAL A 38 -8.40 -1.94 0.18
CA VAL A 38 -7.38 -0.90 0.02
C VAL A 38 -6.34 -1.39 -0.96
N ALA A 39 -6.10 -0.59 -2.00
CA ALA A 39 -5.03 -0.82 -2.95
C ALA A 39 -3.75 -0.14 -2.46
N ILE A 40 -2.62 -0.84 -2.54
CA ILE A 40 -1.30 -0.35 -2.20
C ILE A 40 -0.40 -0.46 -3.44
N ARG A 41 0.29 0.62 -3.80
CA ARG A 41 1.26 0.64 -4.91
C ARG A 41 2.54 1.37 -4.54
N HIS A 42 3.54 1.19 -5.39
CA HIS A 42 4.79 1.94 -5.33
C HIS A 42 4.67 3.27 -6.09
N SER A 43 4.88 4.42 -5.45
CA SER A 43 4.70 5.73 -6.09
C SER A 43 5.55 5.94 -7.35
N LYS A 44 6.77 5.36 -7.42
CA LYS A 44 7.63 5.47 -8.64
C LYS A 44 7.16 4.61 -9.82
N ALA A 45 6.17 3.75 -9.62
CA ALA A 45 5.60 2.89 -10.65
C ALA A 45 4.06 3.02 -10.61
N PRO A 46 3.50 4.21 -10.92
CA PRO A 46 2.06 4.46 -10.81
C PRO A 46 1.21 3.56 -11.73
N ASP A 47 1.80 3.06 -12.82
CA ASP A 47 1.19 2.11 -13.77
C ASP A 47 1.60 0.65 -13.51
N GLY A 48 2.42 0.42 -12.48
CA GLY A 48 2.81 -0.91 -12.04
C GLY A 48 1.69 -1.64 -11.30
N PRO A 49 1.97 -2.85 -10.78
CA PRO A 49 0.97 -3.61 -10.04
C PRO A 49 0.62 -2.94 -8.70
N ALA A 50 -0.67 -3.00 -8.35
CA ALA A 50 -1.15 -2.72 -7.00
C ALA A 50 -1.51 -4.03 -6.27
N LEU A 51 -1.20 -4.09 -4.99
CA LEU A 51 -1.71 -5.13 -4.09
C LEU A 51 -3.04 -4.68 -3.51
N LEU A 52 -4.04 -5.55 -3.52
CA LEU A 52 -5.36 -5.31 -2.95
C LEU A 52 -5.50 -6.10 -1.66
N PHE A 53 -5.72 -5.38 -0.56
CA PHE A 53 -5.96 -5.94 0.77
C PHE A 53 -7.38 -5.65 1.21
N THR A 54 -7.99 -6.58 1.93
CA THR A 54 -9.25 -6.35 2.62
C THR A 54 -9.08 -5.29 3.72
N HIS A 55 -10.20 -4.68 4.14
CA HIS A 55 -10.18 -3.74 5.27
C HIS A 55 -9.67 -4.38 6.57
N SER A 56 -9.97 -5.67 6.80
CA SER A 56 -9.53 -6.42 7.97
C SER A 56 -8.02 -6.63 7.99
N GLU A 57 -7.42 -6.96 6.84
CA GLU A 57 -5.96 -7.11 6.70
C GLU A 57 -5.25 -5.77 6.93
N ILE A 58 -5.79 -4.67 6.39
CA ILE A 58 -5.24 -3.32 6.64
C ILE A 58 -5.34 -2.95 8.12
N ALA A 59 -6.48 -3.22 8.77
CA ALA A 59 -6.65 -2.95 10.19
C ALA A 59 -5.65 -3.72 11.05
N ALA A 60 -5.44 -5.01 10.75
CA ALA A 60 -4.44 -5.84 11.43
C ALA A 60 -3.02 -5.35 11.17
N MET A 61 -2.67 -5.04 9.91
CA MET A 61 -1.36 -4.49 9.55
C MET A 61 -1.06 -3.18 10.29
N LEU A 62 -2.03 -2.26 10.34
CA LEU A 62 -1.88 -0.98 11.06
C LEU A 62 -1.74 -1.19 12.56
N ALA A 63 -2.43 -2.17 13.15
CA ALA A 63 -2.29 -2.50 14.56
C ALA A 63 -0.87 -3.02 14.87
N GLY A 64 -0.38 -4.00 14.10
CA GLY A 64 0.96 -4.55 14.28
C GLY A 64 2.07 -3.52 14.03
N ALA A 65 1.93 -2.69 12.98
CA ALA A 65 2.86 -1.60 12.70
C ALA A 65 2.91 -0.56 13.83
N LYS A 66 1.77 -0.18 14.40
CA LYS A 66 1.72 0.74 15.55
C LYS A 66 2.29 0.13 16.83
N ALA A 67 2.22 -1.20 16.96
CA ALA A 67 2.83 -1.94 18.07
C ALA A 67 4.34 -2.18 17.87
N GLY A 68 4.92 -1.77 16.74
CA GLY A 68 6.35 -1.96 16.43
C GLY A 68 6.72 -3.39 16.06
N GLU A 69 5.74 -4.26 15.76
CA GLU A 69 5.97 -5.70 15.48
C GLU A 69 6.92 -5.92 14.29
N PHE A 70 6.98 -4.95 13.37
CA PHE A 70 7.74 -5.05 12.12
C PHE A 70 9.01 -4.18 12.09
N ASP A 71 9.35 -3.48 13.17
CA ASP A 71 10.46 -2.51 13.18
C ASP A 71 11.82 -3.15 12.86
N HIS A 72 11.98 -4.44 13.17
CA HIS A 72 13.19 -5.20 12.88
C HIS A 72 13.47 -5.33 11.37
N PHE A 73 12.45 -5.21 10.51
CA PHE A 73 12.62 -5.18 9.06
C PHE A 73 13.10 -3.82 8.53
N ALA A 74 12.98 -2.74 9.31
CA ALA A 74 13.35 -1.39 8.90
C ALA A 74 14.78 -0.98 9.31
N GLN A 75 15.47 -1.82 10.09
CA GLN A 75 16.75 -1.50 10.74
C GLN A 75 17.95 -2.31 10.20
N SER A 76 17.78 -3.08 9.13
CA SER A 76 18.81 -3.95 8.55
C SER A 76 19.61 -3.28 7.44
#